data_AF-A0A1F3F5W9-F1
#
_entry.id   AF-A0A1F3F5W9-F1
#
_cell.length_a   1.000
_cell.length_b   1.000
_cell.length_c   1.000
_cell.angle_alpha   90.00
_cell.angle_beta   90.00
_cell.angle_gamma   90.00
#
_symmetry.space_group_name_H-M   'P 1'
#
loop_
_entity.id
_entity.type
_entity.pdbx_description
1 polymer ?
#
loop_
_entity_poly.entity_id
_entity_poly.type
_entity_poly.pdbx_seq_one_letter_code
_entity_poly.pdbx_strand_id
1 'polypeptide(L)'
;MGDTLAALADLRDMAAEYEKVTVVVGQDWGYADGLSTLGKKFADVGTFLGVIASQAWNRNPGEVASQNLTNAALGAWITAGMSNHKKYSEVYADLLGMDEKGYVFPLRYMGATGHWWNDGHTCAPIINDAAGNMNQHTIYYSHTIDETKRALRIKYLPEVKKPVVLDEDGKLPASIIDYYDALGDSVFETLAGKELISDGKTSTDPDSDLLIEKTLQIQFAVVPTGCVNEIVGTINLKNQ
;
A
#
# COMPACT_ATOMS: atom_id res chain seq x y z
N MET A 1 -7.02 14.43 19.99
CA MET A 1 -7.32 15.06 18.68
C MET A 1 -8.14 16.30 18.92
N GLY A 2 -7.86 17.40 18.21
CA GLY A 2 -8.69 18.61 18.27
C GLY A 2 -10.12 18.29 17.85
N ASP A 3 -11.09 18.99 18.44
CA ASP A 3 -12.52 18.72 18.24
C ASP A 3 -13.07 19.15 16.86
N THR A 4 -12.22 19.63 15.95
CA THR A 4 -12.60 20.10 14.62
C THR A 4 -11.61 19.61 13.56
N LEU A 5 -12.14 19.26 12.38
CA LEU A 5 -11.38 18.81 11.21
C LEU A 5 -10.24 19.76 10.81
N ALA A 6 -10.46 21.08 10.98
CA ALA A 6 -9.47 22.12 10.67
C ALA A 6 -8.20 22.02 11.54
N ALA A 7 -8.29 21.46 12.74
CA ALA A 7 -7.16 21.30 13.65
C ALA A 7 -6.34 20.02 13.39
N LEU A 8 -6.82 19.12 12.52
CA LEU A 8 -6.06 17.93 12.14
C LEU A 8 -4.95 18.31 11.16
N ALA A 9 -3.75 17.78 11.41
CA ALA A 9 -2.64 17.89 10.48
C ALA A 9 -2.99 17.21 9.16
N ASP A 10 -2.52 17.77 8.05
CA ASP A 10 -2.58 17.09 6.77
C ASP A 10 -1.39 16.12 6.70
N LEU A 11 -1.66 14.81 6.69
CA LEU A 11 -0.61 13.80 6.62
C LEU A 11 -0.02 13.66 5.22
N ARG A 12 -0.67 14.25 4.21
CA ARG A 12 -0.19 14.28 2.83
C ARG A 12 0.68 15.50 2.56
N ASP A 13 0.57 16.56 3.37
CA ASP A 13 1.38 17.79 3.29
C ASP A 13 2.34 17.90 4.49
N MET A 14 3.01 16.80 4.83
CA MET A 14 4.05 16.80 5.86
C MET A 14 5.38 17.28 5.30
N ALA A 15 6.20 17.93 6.14
CA ALA A 15 7.52 18.44 5.75
C ALA A 15 8.49 17.35 5.25
N ALA A 16 8.24 16.09 5.59
CA ALA A 16 8.94 14.93 5.09
C ALA A 16 7.92 13.88 4.65
N GLU A 17 8.25 13.12 3.61
CA GLU A 17 7.43 12.04 3.09
C GLU A 17 7.67 10.76 3.91
N TYR A 18 6.59 10.20 4.46
CA TYR A 18 6.63 9.00 5.28
C TYR A 18 5.81 7.88 4.64
N GLU A 19 6.32 7.36 3.52
CA GLU A 19 5.74 6.27 2.72
C GLU A 19 5.51 4.96 3.50
N LYS A 20 6.12 4.80 4.68
CA LYS A 20 6.02 3.59 5.51
C LYS A 20 5.26 3.81 6.82
N VAL A 21 4.58 4.94 6.96
CA VAL A 21 3.87 5.31 8.19
C VAL A 21 2.40 5.52 7.88
N THR A 22 1.54 4.81 8.62
CA THR A 22 0.09 4.97 8.57
C THR A 22 -0.42 5.43 9.94
N VAL A 23 -1.29 6.44 9.94
CA VAL A 23 -1.93 6.93 11.17
C VAL A 23 -3.35 6.39 11.24
N VAL A 24 -3.55 5.41 12.11
CA VAL A 24 -4.85 4.84 12.42
C VAL A 24 -5.49 5.62 13.56
N VAL A 25 -6.72 6.05 13.36
CA VAL A 25 -7.49 6.84 14.34
C VAL A 25 -8.82 6.18 14.68
N GLY A 26 -9.19 5.13 13.95
CA GLY A 26 -10.35 4.31 14.23
C GLY A 26 -10.26 3.54 15.54
N GLN A 27 -11.43 3.20 16.08
CA GLN A 27 -11.57 2.52 17.36
C GLN A 27 -12.82 1.64 17.36
N ASP A 28 -12.73 0.44 17.95
CA ASP A 28 -13.91 -0.27 18.45
C ASP A 28 -14.43 0.47 19.69
N TRP A 29 -15.44 1.32 19.47
CA TRP A 29 -15.98 2.19 20.51
C TRP A 29 -16.60 1.38 21.65
N GLY A 30 -17.25 0.25 21.32
CA GLY A 30 -17.90 -0.60 22.31
C GLY A 30 -16.90 -1.21 23.30
N TYR A 31 -15.78 -1.70 22.79
CA TYR A 31 -14.67 -2.17 23.62
C TYR A 31 -14.02 -1.01 24.41
N ALA A 32 -13.73 0.10 23.73
CA ALA A 32 -13.07 1.24 24.33
C ALA A 32 -13.87 1.88 25.47
N ASP A 33 -15.20 1.88 25.40
CA ASP A 33 -16.06 2.47 26.42
C ASP A 33 -15.97 1.77 27.78
N GLY A 34 -15.56 0.49 27.78
CA GLY A 34 -15.26 -0.28 28.99
C GLY A 34 -13.88 0.01 29.62
N LEU A 35 -13.03 0.78 28.95
CA LEU A 35 -11.68 1.09 29.42
C LEU A 35 -11.62 2.35 30.30
N SER A 36 -10.45 2.61 30.87
CA SER A 36 -10.15 3.83 31.62
C SER A 36 -10.33 5.09 30.76
N THR A 37 -10.40 6.27 31.38
CA THR A 37 -10.52 7.56 30.68
C THR A 37 -9.46 7.77 29.60
N LEU A 38 -8.23 7.27 29.83
CA LEU A 38 -7.17 7.31 28.83
C LEU A 38 -7.35 6.21 27.77
N GLY A 39 -7.74 4.99 28.19
CA GLY A 39 -7.99 3.87 27.28
C GLY A 39 -9.09 4.13 26.26
N LYS A 40 -10.13 4.89 26.64
CA LYS A 40 -11.17 5.41 25.74
C LYS A 40 -10.62 6.25 24.57
N LYS A 41 -9.38 6.71 24.65
CA LYS A 41 -8.75 7.55 23.62
C LYS A 41 -7.69 6.83 22.79
N PHE A 42 -7.61 5.50 22.88
CA PHE A 42 -6.68 4.72 22.07
C PHE A 42 -7.30 4.33 20.74
N ALA A 43 -6.54 4.52 19.66
CA ALA A 43 -6.87 3.95 18.36
C ALA A 43 -6.61 2.44 18.38
N ASP A 44 -7.42 1.70 17.64
CA ASP A 44 -7.28 0.26 17.49
C ASP A 44 -6.32 -0.08 16.35
N VAL A 45 -5.05 0.26 16.56
CA VAL A 45 -3.94 -0.05 15.63
C VAL A 45 -3.77 -1.56 15.48
N GLY A 46 -4.08 -2.33 16.53
CA GLY A 46 -3.96 -3.79 16.54
C GLY A 46 -4.88 -4.44 15.50
N THR A 47 -6.14 -4.00 15.41
CA THR A 47 -7.06 -4.50 14.38
C THR A 47 -6.56 -4.17 12.97
N PHE A 48 -6.06 -2.95 12.73
CA PHE A 48 -5.53 -2.58 11.41
C PHE A 48 -4.32 -3.46 11.01
N LEU A 49 -3.38 -3.69 11.93
CA LEU A 49 -2.25 -4.60 11.69
C LEU A 49 -2.71 -6.04 11.45
N GLY A 50 -3.73 -6.51 12.18
CA GLY A 50 -4.32 -7.82 11.99
C GLY A 50 -4.95 -7.98 10.60
N VAL A 51 -5.63 -6.95 10.10
CA VAL A 51 -6.18 -6.92 8.73
C VAL A 51 -5.08 -6.94 7.68
N ILE A 52 -4.01 -6.16 7.85
CA ILE A 52 -2.88 -6.20 6.92
C ILE A 52 -2.23 -7.59 6.88
N ALA A 53 -2.06 -8.23 8.04
CA ALA A 53 -1.42 -9.53 8.15
C ALA A 53 -2.28 -10.71 7.63
N SER A 54 -3.61 -10.54 7.54
CA SER A 54 -4.54 -11.60 7.13
C SER A 54 -4.67 -11.75 5.61
N GLN A 55 -4.17 -10.79 4.84
CA GLN A 55 -4.34 -10.71 3.40
C GLN A 55 -3.01 -10.71 2.64
N ALA A 56 -3.07 -10.94 1.34
CA ALA A 56 -1.92 -10.72 0.47
C ALA A 56 -1.52 -9.23 0.48
N TRP A 57 -0.22 -8.95 0.44
CA TRP A 57 0.31 -7.60 0.69
C TRP A 57 -0.09 -6.55 -0.35
N ASN A 58 -0.59 -6.97 -1.51
CA ASN A 58 -1.05 -6.11 -2.59
C ASN A 58 -2.53 -5.69 -2.46
N ARG A 59 -3.24 -6.18 -1.45
CA ARG A 59 -4.67 -5.91 -1.25
C ARG A 59 -4.91 -4.70 -0.37
N ASN A 60 -6.01 -4.01 -0.68
CA ASN A 60 -6.47 -2.88 0.11
C ASN A 60 -7.06 -3.37 1.46
N PRO A 61 -6.60 -2.86 2.61
CA PRO A 61 -7.17 -3.22 3.91
C PRO A 61 -8.63 -2.81 4.12
N GLY A 62 -9.19 -1.96 3.26
CA GLY A 62 -10.60 -1.59 3.22
C GLY A 62 -11.47 -2.47 2.30
N GLU A 63 -10.96 -3.57 1.73
CA GLU A 63 -11.71 -4.40 0.78
C GLU A 63 -13.07 -4.86 1.34
N VAL A 64 -14.16 -4.41 0.70
CA VAL A 64 -15.53 -4.63 1.19
C VAL A 64 -15.90 -6.11 1.24
N ALA A 65 -15.42 -6.90 0.27
CA ALA A 65 -15.79 -8.31 0.12
C ALA A 65 -15.21 -9.20 1.24
N SER A 66 -14.06 -8.85 1.82
CA SER A 66 -13.33 -9.74 2.74
C SER A 66 -12.97 -9.13 4.10
N GLN A 67 -12.79 -7.81 4.19
CA GLN A 67 -12.22 -7.14 5.37
C GLN A 67 -13.29 -6.48 6.27
N ASN A 68 -14.39 -7.17 6.51
CA ASN A 68 -15.39 -6.69 7.48
C ASN A 68 -14.83 -6.85 8.90
N LEU A 69 -14.70 -5.72 9.62
CA LEU A 69 -14.20 -5.67 10.98
C LEU A 69 -15.21 -6.22 11.99
N THR A 70 -16.51 -6.13 11.68
CA THR A 70 -17.58 -6.47 12.62
C THR A 70 -17.69 -7.98 12.83
N ASN A 71 -17.58 -8.40 14.10
CA ASN A 71 -17.84 -9.77 14.52
C ASN A 71 -18.90 -9.81 15.63
N ALA A 72 -20.13 -10.13 15.25
CA ALA A 72 -21.27 -10.17 16.18
C ALA A 72 -21.13 -11.23 17.28
N ALA A 73 -20.49 -12.37 17.00
CA ALA A 73 -20.32 -13.43 17.98
C ALA A 73 -19.34 -13.05 19.09
N LEU A 74 -18.31 -12.27 18.74
CA LEU A 74 -17.31 -11.76 19.69
C LEU A 74 -17.68 -10.39 20.27
N GLY A 75 -18.76 -9.76 19.79
CA GLY A 75 -19.13 -8.39 20.16
C GLY A 75 -18.10 -7.33 19.71
N ALA A 76 -17.24 -7.67 18.75
CA ALA A 76 -16.18 -6.79 18.26
C ALA A 76 -16.68 -5.94 17.09
N TRP A 77 -16.28 -4.67 17.07
CA TRP A 77 -16.58 -3.70 16.02
C TRP A 77 -18.08 -3.59 15.69
N ILE A 78 -18.93 -3.73 16.73
CA ILE A 78 -20.39 -3.52 16.61
C ILE A 78 -20.70 -2.02 16.52
N THR A 79 -19.96 -1.21 17.27
CA THR A 79 -20.02 0.25 17.21
C THR A 79 -18.62 0.77 16.91
N ALA A 80 -18.45 1.38 15.75
CA ALA A 80 -17.21 2.06 15.40
C ALA A 80 -17.17 3.48 15.98
N GLY A 81 -15.96 3.95 16.28
CA GLY A 81 -15.68 5.31 16.71
C GLY A 81 -14.28 5.75 16.34
N MET A 82 -13.87 6.88 16.89
CA MET A 82 -12.54 7.46 16.72
C MET A 82 -11.82 7.53 18.05
N SER A 83 -10.49 7.66 18.02
CA SER A 83 -9.62 7.80 19.18
C SER A 83 -9.86 9.06 20.03
N ASN A 84 -10.79 9.95 19.64
CA ASN A 84 -11.34 11.00 20.52
C ASN A 84 -12.56 10.54 21.35
N HIS A 85 -12.90 9.26 21.31
CA HIS A 85 -14.06 8.61 21.92
C HIS A 85 -15.43 9.06 21.39
N LYS A 86 -15.49 9.69 20.22
CA LYS A 86 -16.75 9.97 19.51
C LYS A 86 -17.12 8.78 18.63
N LYS A 87 -18.41 8.46 18.55
CA LYS A 87 -18.91 7.43 17.64
C LYS A 87 -18.79 7.88 16.19
N TYR A 88 -18.71 6.92 15.28
CA TYR A 88 -18.72 7.18 13.84
C TYR A 88 -19.84 8.12 13.40
N SER A 89 -21.06 7.94 13.93
CA SER A 89 -22.23 8.77 13.61
C SER A 89 -22.09 10.23 14.03
N GLU A 90 -21.26 10.53 15.03
CA GLU A 90 -21.05 11.89 15.54
C GLU A 90 -20.03 12.67 14.70
N VAL A 91 -19.14 11.98 13.99
CA VAL A 91 -18.06 12.56 13.18
C VAL A 91 -18.26 12.37 11.68
N TYR A 92 -19.44 11.89 11.26
CA TYR A 92 -19.71 11.53 9.87
C TYR A 92 -19.42 12.65 8.86
N ALA A 93 -19.74 13.90 9.23
CA ALA A 93 -19.51 15.07 8.38
C ALA A 93 -18.02 15.38 8.16
N ASP A 94 -17.14 14.94 9.05
CA ASP A 94 -15.70 15.22 9.00
C ASP A 94 -14.91 14.13 8.24
N LEU A 95 -15.52 12.97 7.98
CA LEU A 95 -14.82 11.79 7.45
C LEU A 95 -14.18 12.04 6.09
N LEU A 96 -14.86 12.77 5.19
CA LEU A 96 -14.31 13.08 3.87
C LEU A 96 -12.99 13.87 4.00
N GLY A 97 -12.97 14.90 4.84
CA GLY A 97 -11.75 15.67 5.03
C GLY A 97 -10.67 14.92 5.81
N MET A 98 -11.03 13.93 6.63
CA MET A 98 -10.06 13.04 7.27
C MET A 98 -9.41 12.11 6.24
N ASP A 99 -10.18 11.62 5.27
CA ASP A 99 -9.70 10.78 4.18
C ASP A 99 -8.76 11.56 3.24
N GLU A 100 -9.16 12.78 2.87
CA GLU A 100 -8.34 13.69 2.08
C GLU A 100 -6.99 14.00 2.75
N LYS A 101 -6.97 14.06 4.09
CA LYS A 101 -5.76 14.25 4.90
C LYS A 101 -4.97 12.96 5.18
N GLY A 102 -5.40 11.80 4.67
CA GLY A 102 -4.66 10.54 4.77
C GLY A 102 -4.81 9.78 6.10
N TYR A 103 -5.87 10.03 6.88
CA TYR A 103 -6.14 9.26 8.09
C TYR A 103 -6.83 7.93 7.81
N VAL A 104 -6.50 6.89 8.59
CA VAL A 104 -7.19 5.60 8.51
C VAL A 104 -8.22 5.45 9.63
N PHE A 105 -9.47 5.21 9.25
CA PHE A 105 -10.63 5.14 10.13
C PHE A 105 -11.71 4.19 9.60
N PRO A 106 -12.66 3.74 10.44
CA PRO A 106 -13.73 2.86 10.00
C PRO A 106 -14.76 3.59 9.14
N LEU A 107 -15.20 2.95 8.06
CA LEU A 107 -16.23 3.40 7.14
C LEU A 107 -17.38 2.39 7.08
N ARG A 108 -18.57 2.87 6.72
CA ARG A 108 -19.77 2.05 6.49
C ARG A 108 -20.27 2.27 5.07
N TYR A 109 -20.61 1.18 4.40
CA TYR A 109 -21.24 1.21 3.08
C TYR A 109 -22.74 1.03 3.22
N MET A 110 -23.52 1.90 2.55
CA MET A 110 -24.97 1.72 2.48
C MET A 110 -25.30 0.40 1.78
N GLY A 111 -26.14 -0.42 2.41
CA GLY A 111 -26.50 -1.75 1.90
C GLY A 111 -25.59 -2.89 2.35
N ALA A 112 -24.51 -2.61 3.09
CA ALA A 112 -23.67 -3.63 3.73
C ALA A 112 -23.68 -3.51 5.25
N THR A 113 -23.74 -4.65 5.95
CA THR A 113 -23.72 -4.68 7.42
C THR A 113 -22.30 -4.88 7.92
N GLY A 114 -21.79 -3.89 8.64
CA GLY A 114 -20.48 -3.95 9.26
C GLY A 114 -19.73 -2.64 9.16
N HIS A 115 -18.43 -2.72 9.44
CA HIS A 115 -17.48 -1.62 9.32
C HIS A 115 -16.23 -2.14 8.59
N TRP A 116 -15.60 -1.29 7.79
CA TRP A 116 -14.36 -1.57 7.06
C TRP A 116 -13.39 -0.43 7.31
N TRP A 117 -12.10 -0.61 7.08
CA TRP A 117 -11.20 0.55 6.98
C TRP A 117 -11.56 1.36 5.73
N ASN A 118 -11.36 2.68 5.76
CA ASN A 118 -11.55 3.54 4.59
C ASN A 118 -10.53 3.22 3.49
N ASP A 119 -9.25 3.09 3.86
CA ASP A 119 -8.16 2.69 2.97
C ASP A 119 -6.91 2.35 3.82
N GLY A 120 -5.78 2.10 3.17
CA GLY A 120 -4.46 1.96 3.77
C GLY A 120 -3.56 3.16 3.49
N HIS A 121 -4.02 4.39 3.76
CA HIS A 121 -3.24 5.62 3.53
C HIS A 121 -1.86 5.58 4.23
N THR A 122 -0.85 6.13 3.59
CA THR A 122 0.43 6.47 4.23
C THR A 122 0.57 7.99 4.41
N CYS A 123 1.52 8.41 5.24
CA CYS A 123 1.82 9.82 5.51
C CYS A 123 2.72 10.39 4.41
N ALA A 124 2.28 10.28 3.17
CA ALA A 124 2.97 10.78 1.98
C ALA A 124 1.96 11.46 1.03
N PRO A 125 2.40 12.46 0.25
CA PRO A 125 1.58 13.06 -0.80
C PRO A 125 1.20 12.02 -1.86
N ILE A 126 0.13 12.25 -2.62
CA ILE A 126 -0.16 11.43 -3.81
C ILE A 126 0.59 12.05 -4.98
N ILE A 127 1.64 11.37 -5.44
CA ILE A 127 2.47 11.82 -6.57
C ILE A 127 2.32 10.84 -7.71
N ASN A 128 1.89 11.36 -8.86
CA ASN A 128 1.95 10.70 -10.16
C ASN A 128 2.76 11.60 -11.08
N ASP A 129 3.89 11.12 -11.60
CA ASP A 129 4.78 11.91 -12.44
C ASP A 129 4.43 11.78 -13.94
N ALA A 130 5.03 12.65 -14.76
CA ALA A 130 4.80 12.65 -16.21
C ALA A 130 5.38 11.42 -16.93
N ALA A 131 6.27 10.66 -16.27
CA ALA A 131 6.84 9.43 -16.78
C ALA A 131 5.96 8.21 -16.44
N GLY A 132 4.85 8.40 -15.71
CA GLY A 132 3.93 7.35 -15.31
C GLY A 132 4.35 6.64 -14.02
N ASN A 133 5.33 7.16 -13.27
CA ASN A 133 5.66 6.63 -11.95
C ASN A 133 4.69 7.18 -10.90
N MET A 134 4.49 6.37 -9.88
CA MET A 134 3.65 6.69 -8.73
C MET A 134 4.41 6.41 -7.44
N ASN A 135 4.23 7.27 -6.44
CA ASN A 135 4.85 7.07 -5.13
C ASN A 135 4.03 6.15 -4.21
N GLN A 136 4.60 5.78 -3.07
CA GLN A 136 4.02 4.82 -2.13
C GLN A 136 3.04 5.48 -1.14
N HIS A 137 2.01 6.13 -1.67
CA HIS A 137 0.99 6.85 -0.89
C HIS A 137 -0.03 5.92 -0.20
N THR A 138 0.04 4.61 -0.44
CA THR A 138 -0.74 3.58 0.26
C THR A 138 0.15 2.42 0.72
N ILE A 139 -0.25 1.78 1.80
CA ILE A 139 0.53 0.74 2.47
C ILE A 139 0.75 -0.49 1.57
N TYR A 140 -0.21 -0.83 0.72
CA TYR A 140 -0.09 -1.95 -0.22
C TYR A 140 0.89 -1.63 -1.36
N TYR A 141 1.04 -0.37 -1.78
CA TYR A 141 2.13 0.05 -2.67
C TYR A 141 3.48 0.02 -1.96
N SER A 142 3.53 0.44 -0.70
CA SER A 142 4.74 0.34 0.13
C SER A 142 5.22 -1.10 0.27
N HIS A 143 4.31 -2.05 0.51
CA HIS A 143 4.65 -3.47 0.54
C HIS A 143 5.06 -4.00 -0.83
N THR A 144 4.37 -3.60 -1.90
CA THR A 144 4.72 -4.01 -3.27
C THR A 144 6.17 -3.71 -3.57
N ILE A 145 6.62 -2.48 -3.27
CA ILE A 145 8.00 -2.06 -3.47
C ILE A 145 8.97 -2.85 -2.58
N ASP A 146 8.68 -3.00 -1.28
CA ASP A 146 9.61 -3.63 -0.35
C ASP A 146 9.76 -5.14 -0.58
N GLU A 147 8.67 -5.83 -0.82
CA GLU A 147 8.68 -7.27 -1.09
C GLU A 147 9.30 -7.57 -2.45
N THR A 148 9.04 -6.75 -3.47
CA THR A 148 9.69 -6.87 -4.79
C THR A 148 11.20 -6.64 -4.67
N LYS A 149 11.64 -5.58 -3.97
CA LYS A 149 13.06 -5.33 -3.70
C LYS A 149 13.71 -6.50 -2.97
N ARG A 150 13.02 -7.09 -1.99
CA ARG A 150 13.52 -8.25 -1.25
C ARG A 150 13.65 -9.47 -2.15
N ALA A 151 12.66 -9.74 -3.01
CA ALA A 151 12.69 -10.86 -3.95
C ALA A 151 13.82 -10.71 -4.99
N LEU A 152 13.96 -9.52 -5.59
CA LEU A 152 15.06 -9.20 -6.50
C LEU A 152 16.41 -9.36 -5.80
N ARG A 153 16.57 -8.81 -4.59
CA ARG A 153 17.82 -8.95 -3.83
C ARG A 153 18.20 -10.41 -3.60
N ILE A 154 17.25 -11.29 -3.28
CA ILE A 154 17.52 -12.72 -3.12
C ILE A 154 18.08 -13.32 -4.41
N LYS A 155 17.56 -12.91 -5.56
CA LYS A 155 17.97 -13.40 -6.88
C LYS A 155 19.34 -12.86 -7.33
N TYR A 156 19.64 -11.59 -7.09
CA TYR A 156 20.89 -10.94 -7.49
C TYR A 156 22.04 -11.12 -6.51
N LEU A 157 21.77 -11.45 -5.24
CA LEU A 157 22.82 -11.60 -4.23
C LEU A 157 23.92 -12.62 -4.64
N PRO A 158 23.62 -13.77 -5.25
CA PRO A 158 24.64 -14.70 -5.74
C PRO A 158 25.50 -14.17 -6.91
N GLU A 159 25.03 -13.13 -7.63
CA GLU A 159 25.75 -12.55 -8.76
C GLU A 159 26.83 -11.54 -8.32
N VAL A 160 26.77 -11.10 -7.06
CA VAL A 160 27.74 -10.16 -6.50
C VAL A 160 29.14 -10.80 -6.47
N LYS A 161 30.12 -10.12 -7.09
CA LYS A 161 31.52 -10.56 -7.26
C LYS A 161 31.72 -11.77 -8.18
N LYS A 162 30.72 -12.17 -8.93
CA LYS A 162 30.89 -13.16 -10.00
C LYS A 162 31.71 -12.54 -11.14
N PRO A 163 32.68 -13.24 -11.71
CA PRO A 163 33.42 -12.74 -12.87
C PRO A 163 32.48 -12.67 -14.08
N VAL A 164 32.53 -11.53 -14.78
CA VAL A 164 31.77 -11.27 -16.01
C VAL A 164 32.77 -11.02 -17.13
N VAL A 165 32.56 -11.70 -18.27
CA VAL A 165 33.38 -11.51 -19.47
C VAL A 165 32.83 -10.28 -20.21
N LEU A 166 33.72 -9.31 -20.46
CA LEU A 166 33.40 -8.09 -21.19
C LEU A 166 33.76 -8.24 -22.67
N ASP A 167 33.21 -7.37 -23.51
CA ASP A 167 33.58 -7.28 -24.92
C ASP A 167 34.92 -6.57 -25.13
N GLU A 168 35.30 -6.39 -26.40
CA GLU A 168 36.57 -5.73 -26.79
C GLU A 168 36.64 -4.26 -26.36
N ASP A 169 35.49 -3.60 -26.20
CA ASP A 169 35.37 -2.21 -25.76
C ASP A 169 35.31 -2.08 -24.23
N GLY A 170 35.37 -3.21 -23.50
CA GLY A 170 35.28 -3.25 -22.04
C GLY A 170 33.86 -3.01 -21.51
N LYS A 171 32.84 -3.23 -22.36
CA LYS A 171 31.42 -3.07 -22.06
C LYS A 171 30.75 -4.42 -21.85
N LEU A 172 29.50 -4.38 -21.39
CA LEU A 172 28.68 -5.57 -21.21
C LEU A 172 28.23 -6.11 -22.58
N PRO A 173 28.56 -7.37 -22.92
CA PRO A 173 28.02 -7.99 -24.12
C PRO A 173 26.50 -8.14 -24.01
N ALA A 174 25.80 -8.09 -25.16
CA ALA A 174 24.35 -8.24 -25.22
C ALA A 174 23.84 -9.53 -24.52
N SER A 175 24.57 -10.64 -24.64
CA SER A 175 24.20 -11.91 -23.98
C SER A 175 24.25 -11.85 -22.45
N ILE A 176 25.11 -11.00 -21.88
CA ILE A 176 25.21 -10.80 -20.44
C ILE A 176 24.10 -9.85 -19.95
N ILE A 177 23.76 -8.83 -20.74
CA ILE A 177 22.61 -7.96 -20.49
C ILE A 177 21.33 -8.81 -20.45
N ASP A 178 21.09 -9.62 -21.49
CA ASP A 178 19.93 -10.52 -21.57
C ASP A 178 19.87 -11.49 -20.37
N TYR A 179 21.02 -11.97 -19.90
CA TYR A 179 21.11 -12.83 -18.72
C TYR A 179 20.65 -12.11 -17.44
N TYR A 180 21.13 -10.89 -17.20
CA TYR A 180 20.74 -10.12 -16.02
C TYR A 180 19.28 -9.65 -16.10
N ASP A 181 18.79 -9.31 -17.28
CA ASP A 181 17.38 -8.96 -17.48
C ASP A 181 16.49 -10.18 -17.24
N ALA A 182 16.84 -11.35 -17.78
CA ALA A 182 16.11 -12.59 -17.54
C ALA A 182 16.09 -13.00 -16.06
N LEU A 183 17.14 -12.69 -15.29
CA LEU A 183 17.15 -12.95 -13.84
C LEU A 183 16.06 -12.14 -13.12
N GLY A 184 16.00 -10.84 -13.36
CA GLY A 184 15.00 -9.96 -12.76
C GLY A 184 13.59 -10.25 -13.29
N ASP A 185 13.45 -10.47 -14.59
CA ASP A 185 12.18 -10.82 -15.23
C ASP A 185 11.61 -12.14 -14.67
N SER A 186 12.46 -13.14 -14.39
CA SER A 186 12.00 -14.38 -13.73
C SER A 186 11.41 -14.15 -12.33
N VAL A 187 11.86 -13.10 -11.62
CA VAL A 187 11.27 -12.70 -10.33
C VAL A 187 9.90 -12.07 -10.56
N PHE A 188 9.78 -11.17 -11.53
CA PHE A 188 8.50 -10.56 -11.89
C PHE A 188 7.49 -11.59 -12.38
N GLU A 189 7.87 -12.52 -13.25
CA GLU A 189 7.03 -13.64 -13.69
C GLU A 189 6.51 -14.47 -12.50
N THR A 190 7.38 -14.74 -11.52
CA THR A 190 7.00 -15.48 -10.31
C THR A 190 6.00 -14.70 -9.45
N LEU A 191 6.17 -13.39 -9.32
CA LEU A 191 5.27 -12.53 -8.53
C LEU A 191 3.93 -12.29 -9.25
N ALA A 192 3.96 -12.08 -10.56
CA ALA A 192 2.77 -11.94 -11.41
C ALA A 192 1.97 -13.25 -11.44
N GLY A 193 2.65 -14.40 -11.56
CA GLY A 193 2.02 -15.72 -11.47
C GLY A 193 1.39 -16.04 -10.11
N LYS A 194 1.72 -15.27 -9.06
CA LYS A 194 1.07 -15.32 -7.75
C LYS A 194 0.00 -14.25 -7.55
N GLU A 195 -0.32 -13.48 -8.60
CA GLU A 195 -1.28 -12.37 -8.58
C GLU A 195 -0.94 -11.28 -7.55
N LEU A 196 0.36 -11.10 -7.27
CA LEU A 196 0.85 -10.11 -6.31
C LEU A 196 1.21 -8.77 -6.98
N ILE A 197 1.57 -8.82 -8.25
CA ILE A 197 1.79 -7.68 -9.13
C ILE A 197 1.08 -7.93 -10.46
N SER A 198 0.86 -6.88 -11.25
CA SER A 198 0.33 -7.02 -12.61
C SER A 198 1.41 -7.43 -13.60
N ASP A 199 2.58 -6.78 -13.53
CA ASP A 199 3.71 -7.02 -14.43
C ASP A 199 5.00 -6.41 -13.85
N GLY A 200 6.14 -6.68 -14.47
CA GLY A 200 7.38 -5.99 -14.19
C GLY A 200 8.43 -6.24 -15.25
N LYS A 201 9.41 -5.33 -15.32
CA LYS A 201 10.48 -5.40 -16.31
C LYS A 201 11.82 -4.97 -15.72
N THR A 202 12.86 -5.69 -16.12
CA THR A 202 14.24 -5.38 -15.83
C THR A 202 14.93 -4.79 -17.05
N SER A 203 15.79 -3.80 -16.84
CA SER A 203 16.66 -3.23 -17.87
C SER A 203 18.05 -2.99 -17.30
N THR A 204 19.02 -3.77 -17.75
CA THR A 204 20.43 -3.61 -17.40
C THR A 204 21.07 -2.54 -18.28
N ASP A 205 21.84 -1.63 -17.67
CA ASP A 205 22.54 -0.57 -18.38
C ASP A 205 23.78 -1.14 -19.09
N PRO A 206 23.85 -1.10 -20.44
CA PRO A 206 25.02 -1.58 -21.19
C PRO A 206 26.32 -0.85 -20.82
N ASP A 207 26.22 0.38 -20.31
CA ASP A 207 27.35 1.24 -19.98
C ASP A 207 27.91 1.01 -18.57
N SER A 208 27.35 0.06 -17.80
CA SER A 208 27.84 -0.34 -16.48
C SER A 208 29.35 -0.65 -16.47
N ASP A 209 30.12 0.00 -15.60
CA ASP A 209 31.56 -0.23 -15.46
C ASP A 209 31.87 -1.32 -14.41
N LEU A 210 32.27 -2.49 -14.91
CA LEU A 210 32.65 -3.63 -14.07
C LEU A 210 34.16 -3.72 -13.76
N LEU A 211 34.99 -2.83 -14.31
CA LEU A 211 36.45 -2.86 -14.16
C LEU A 211 36.95 -1.89 -13.09
N ILE A 212 36.57 -0.61 -13.19
CA ILE A 212 37.05 0.44 -12.29
C ILE A 212 36.03 0.66 -11.17
N GLU A 213 34.80 1.04 -11.51
CA GLU A 213 33.72 1.25 -10.53
C GLU A 213 33.20 -0.05 -9.91
N LYS A 214 33.25 -1.16 -10.68
CA LYS A 214 32.75 -2.48 -10.27
C LYS A 214 31.27 -2.45 -9.91
N THR A 215 30.50 -1.67 -10.66
CA THR A 215 29.08 -1.44 -10.42
C THR A 215 28.26 -1.84 -11.63
N LEU A 216 27.30 -2.73 -11.41
CA LEU A 216 26.29 -3.12 -12.39
C LEU A 216 25.04 -2.26 -12.15
N GLN A 217 24.69 -1.40 -13.10
CA GLN A 217 23.51 -0.55 -13.04
C GLN A 217 22.33 -1.29 -13.67
N ILE A 218 21.25 -1.45 -12.90
CA ILE A 218 20.04 -2.14 -13.35
C ILE A 218 18.83 -1.32 -12.91
N GLN A 219 17.91 -1.10 -13.83
CA GLN A 219 16.61 -0.53 -13.57
C GLN A 219 15.55 -1.63 -13.43
N PHE A 220 14.69 -1.48 -12.43
CA PHE A 220 13.56 -2.36 -12.17
C PHE A 220 12.28 -1.54 -12.20
N ALA A 221 11.36 -1.90 -13.07
CA ALA A 221 10.03 -1.32 -13.15
C ALA A 221 8.99 -2.36 -12.72
N VAL A 222 8.16 -2.04 -11.73
CA VAL A 222 7.09 -2.91 -11.24
C VAL A 222 5.74 -2.25 -11.44
N VAL A 223 4.78 -3.01 -11.96
CA VAL A 223 3.40 -2.58 -12.12
C VAL A 223 2.56 -3.25 -11.02
N PRO A 224 2.08 -2.50 -10.01
CA PRO A 224 1.28 -3.08 -8.94
C PRO A 224 -0.08 -3.60 -9.45
N THR A 225 -0.78 -4.39 -8.66
CA THR A 225 -2.19 -4.71 -8.94
C THR A 225 -3.07 -3.48 -8.71
N GLY A 226 -4.09 -3.31 -9.56
CA GLY A 226 -5.09 -2.27 -9.38
C GLY A 226 -6.08 -2.57 -8.24
N CYS A 227 -6.71 -1.53 -7.70
CA CYS A 227 -7.80 -1.62 -6.75
C CYS A 227 -9.02 -0.86 -7.29
N VAL A 228 -10.20 -1.46 -7.20
CA VAL A 228 -11.46 -0.79 -7.60
C VAL A 228 -11.87 0.17 -6.49
N ASN A 229 -11.85 1.47 -6.78
CA ASN A 229 -12.29 2.50 -5.84
C ASN A 229 -13.76 2.91 -6.07
N GLU A 230 -14.17 3.07 -7.34
CA GLU A 230 -15.52 3.47 -7.72
C GLU A 230 -16.03 2.60 -8.87
N ILE A 231 -17.31 2.21 -8.82
CA ILE A 231 -18.00 1.51 -9.91
C ILE A 231 -19.04 2.46 -10.51
N VAL A 232 -18.75 2.96 -11.71
CA VAL A 232 -19.68 3.80 -12.48
C VAL A 232 -20.38 2.93 -13.53
N GLY A 233 -21.71 2.82 -13.42
CA GLY A 233 -22.55 2.07 -14.34
C GLY A 233 -23.63 2.93 -14.98
N THR A 234 -23.94 2.69 -16.25
CA THR A 234 -25.06 3.34 -16.95
C THR A 234 -26.16 2.33 -17.24
N ILE A 235 -27.41 2.68 -16.89
CA ILE A 235 -28.60 1.88 -17.23
C ILE A 235 -29.49 2.69 -18.18
N ASN A 236 -29.94 2.06 -19.26
CA ASN A 236 -30.83 2.67 -20.25
C ASN A 236 -32.09 1.82 -20.41
N LEU A 237 -33.27 2.46 -20.41
CA LEU A 237 -34.49 1.82 -20.86
C LEU A 237 -34.41 1.65 -22.38
N LYS A 238 -34.43 0.39 -22.84
CA LYS A 238 -34.55 0.07 -24.26
C LYS A 238 -35.96 -0.42 -24.54
N ASN A 239 -36.52 -0.01 -25.68
CA ASN A 239 -37.78 -0.54 -26.20
C ASN A 239 -37.58 -1.72 -27.16
N GLN A 240 -36.32 -2.13 -27.41
CA GLN A 240 -35.85 -3.38 -28.02
C GLN A 240 -34.45 -3.75 -27.47
#